data_AF-A0A8H4BS41-F1
#
_entry.id   AF-A0A8H4BS41-F1
#
_cell.length_a   1.000
_cell.length_b   1.000
_cell.length_c   1.000
_cell.angle_alpha   90.00
_cell.angle_beta   90.00
_cell.angle_gamma   90.00
#
_symmetry.space_group_name_H-M   'P 1'
#
loop_
_entity.id
_entity.type
_entity.pdbx_description
1 polymer ?
#
loop_
_entity_poly.entity_id
_entity_poly.type
_entity_poly.pdbx_seq_one_letter_code
_entity_poly.pdbx_strand_id
1 'polypeptide(L)'
;MCSSLATILLLLLTVTAHVEQKGNCDVATDDLLCRYSCGPLQLQPMCVSGVCYCTDVGTGSCKTGNNGDGCKAVCEFLSKSSNGCFEGQCNCI
;
A
#
# COMPACT_ATOMS: atom_id res chain seq x y z
N MET A 1 11.51 -46.39 -17.19
CA MET A 1 10.40 -45.53 -16.72
C MET A 1 10.75 -45.05 -15.33
N CYS A 2 11.25 -43.83 -15.20
CA CYS A 2 11.28 -43.12 -13.92
C CYS A 2 11.26 -41.64 -14.30
N SER A 3 10.05 -41.16 -14.60
CA SER A 3 9.79 -39.74 -14.80
C SER A 3 9.87 -39.09 -13.42
N SER A 4 11.08 -38.72 -13.01
CA SER A 4 11.26 -37.81 -11.89
C SER A 4 10.62 -36.49 -12.30
N LEU A 5 9.41 -36.26 -11.77
CA LEU A 5 8.75 -34.97 -11.80
C LEU A 5 9.78 -33.92 -11.39
N ALA A 6 10.29 -33.18 -12.37
CA ALA A 6 10.94 -31.92 -12.12
C ALA A 6 9.84 -31.03 -11.56
N THR A 7 9.74 -31.01 -10.24
CA THR A 7 8.92 -30.06 -9.48
C THR A 7 9.40 -28.69 -9.91
N ILE A 8 8.68 -28.09 -10.85
CA ILE A 8 8.85 -26.71 -11.27
C ILE A 8 8.55 -25.91 -10.01
N LEU A 9 9.60 -25.61 -9.26
CA LEU A 9 9.58 -24.62 -8.20
C LEU A 9 9.37 -23.29 -8.92
N LEU A 10 8.10 -22.95 -9.18
CA LEU A 10 7.72 -21.58 -9.47
C LEU A 10 8.19 -20.78 -8.25
N LEU A 11 9.37 -20.19 -8.33
CA LEU A 11 9.68 -18.97 -7.60
C LEU A 11 8.68 -17.93 -8.09
N LEU A 12 7.47 -17.98 -7.53
CA LEU A 12 6.64 -16.81 -7.38
C LEU A 12 7.48 -15.87 -6.51
N LEU A 13 8.27 -15.03 -7.16
CA LEU A 13 8.70 -13.76 -6.61
C LEU A 13 7.41 -12.99 -6.34
N THR A 14 6.71 -13.31 -5.26
CA THR A 14 5.69 -12.43 -4.71
C THR A 14 6.47 -11.21 -4.28
N VAL A 15 6.49 -10.20 -5.12
CA VAL A 15 6.89 -8.84 -4.74
C VAL A 15 5.82 -8.41 -3.74
N THR A 16 5.98 -8.83 -2.49
CA THR A 16 5.13 -8.42 -1.38
C THR A 16 5.43 -6.96 -1.15
N ALA A 17 4.44 -6.10 -1.40
CA ALA A 17 4.51 -4.69 -1.05
C ALA A 17 4.88 -4.57 0.43
N HIS A 18 5.90 -3.79 0.74
CA HIS A 18 6.25 -3.49 2.12
C HIS A 18 5.32 -2.38 2.61
N VAL A 19 4.44 -2.71 3.55
CA VAL A 19 3.54 -1.74 4.19
C VAL A 19 3.88 -1.63 5.67
N GLU A 20 4.07 -0.41 6.15
CA GLU A 20 4.29 -0.13 7.57
C GLU A 20 3.32 0.94 8.08
N GLN A 21 2.84 0.78 9.32
CA GLN A 21 1.98 1.75 9.99
C GLN A 21 2.82 2.87 10.63
N LYS A 22 2.48 4.13 10.38
CA LYS A 22 3.16 5.31 10.95
C LYS A 22 2.17 6.27 11.60
N GLY A 23 1.61 5.85 12.74
CA GLY A 23 0.75 6.70 13.55
C GLY A 23 -0.57 7.07 12.86
N ASN A 24 -1.10 8.23 13.21
CA ASN A 24 -2.44 8.66 12.82
C ASN A 24 -2.38 9.70 11.70
N CYS A 25 -3.45 9.77 10.93
CA CYS A 25 -3.68 10.81 9.94
C CYS A 25 -5.11 11.32 10.05
N ASP A 26 -5.32 12.55 9.63
CA ASP A 26 -6.59 13.20 9.44
C ASP A 26 -6.62 13.66 7.98
N VAL A 27 -7.73 13.38 7.34
CA VAL A 27 -7.93 13.53 5.89
C VAL A 27 -7.75 14.98 5.45
N ALA A 28 -8.17 15.91 6.31
CA ALA A 28 -8.18 17.33 5.99
C ALA A 28 -6.80 17.99 6.18
N THR A 29 -6.00 17.52 7.14
CA THR A 29 -4.84 18.28 7.65
C THR A 29 -3.55 17.47 7.78
N ASP A 30 -3.59 16.16 8.03
CA ASP A 30 -2.39 15.38 8.39
C ASP A 30 -1.87 14.45 7.29
N ASP A 31 -2.40 14.52 6.06
CA ASP A 31 -1.76 13.92 4.88
C ASP A 31 -0.30 14.37 4.74
N LEU A 32 -0.02 15.62 5.10
CA LEU A 32 1.32 16.20 5.19
C LEU A 32 2.18 15.49 6.24
N LEU A 33 1.66 15.25 7.45
CA LEU A 33 2.40 14.56 8.52
C LEU A 33 2.63 13.09 8.18
N CYS A 34 1.66 12.44 7.55
CA CYS A 34 1.82 11.08 7.03
C CYS A 34 2.95 11.01 6.00
N ARG A 35 2.97 11.97 5.06
CA ARG A 35 4.06 12.12 4.08
C ARG A 35 5.42 12.38 4.72
N TYR A 36 5.49 13.21 5.75
CA TYR A 36 6.74 13.42 6.49
C TYR A 36 7.19 12.15 7.24
N SER A 37 6.25 11.38 7.79
CA SER A 37 6.52 10.17 8.57
C SER A 37 7.02 9.00 7.72
N CYS A 38 6.63 8.93 6.45
CA CYS A 38 7.18 7.96 5.49
C CYS A 38 8.62 8.27 5.05
N GLY A 39 9.15 9.43 5.46
CA GLY A 39 10.56 9.80 5.28
C GLY A 39 10.98 10.01 3.81
N PRO A 40 12.27 10.26 3.56
CA PRO A 40 12.82 10.45 2.20
C PRO A 40 12.99 9.13 1.42
N LEU A 41 12.57 7.99 1.97
CA LEU A 41 12.85 6.63 1.47
C LEU A 41 12.03 6.23 0.23
N GLN A 42 11.44 7.18 -0.51
CA GLN A 42 10.54 6.93 -1.66
C GLN A 42 9.27 6.14 -1.31
N LEU A 43 8.96 5.97 -0.02
CA LEU A 43 7.71 5.34 0.41
C LEU A 43 6.53 6.27 0.16
N GLN A 44 5.48 5.72 -0.41
CA GLN A 44 4.24 6.41 -0.72
C GLN A 44 3.35 6.45 0.53
N PRO A 45 2.96 7.65 1.00
CA PRO A 45 2.10 7.79 2.17
C PRO A 45 0.64 7.49 1.82
N MET A 46 -0.04 6.81 2.73
CA MET A 46 -1.44 6.44 2.63
C MET A 46 -2.19 6.65 3.93
N CYS A 47 -3.24 7.46 3.87
CA CYS A 47 -4.18 7.61 4.96
C CYS A 47 -5.39 6.70 4.73
N VAL A 48 -5.60 5.74 5.64
CA VAL A 48 -6.74 4.82 5.62
C VAL A 48 -7.42 4.83 6.97
N SER A 49 -8.67 5.27 7.02
CA SER A 49 -9.50 5.27 8.25
C SER A 49 -8.81 5.94 9.46
N GLY A 50 -8.12 7.06 9.23
CA GLY A 50 -7.44 7.82 10.27
C GLY A 50 -6.06 7.28 10.69
N VAL A 51 -5.55 6.27 9.97
CA VAL A 51 -4.24 5.67 10.22
C VAL A 51 -3.34 5.88 9.02
N CYS A 52 -2.11 6.32 9.27
CA CYS A 52 -1.10 6.50 8.24
C CYS A 52 -0.35 5.19 8.01
N TYR A 53 -0.18 4.84 6.74
CA TYR A 53 0.60 3.72 6.24
C TYR A 53 1.60 4.22 5.22
N CYS A 54 2.78 3.61 5.17
CA CYS A 54 3.80 3.88 4.18
C CYS A 54 4.01 2.60 3.37
N THR A 55 4.00 2.73 2.04
CA THR A 55 4.18 1.59 1.13
C THR A 55 5.26 1.88 0.10
N ASP A 56 6.05 0.88 -0.27
CA ASP A 56 7.04 0.99 -1.35
C ASP A 56 6.42 0.82 -2.75
N VAL A 57 5.10 0.60 -2.82
CA VAL A 57 4.35 0.41 -4.06
C VAL A 57 3.45 1.61 -4.36
N GLY A 58 3.31 1.91 -5.65
CA GLY A 58 2.47 2.98 -6.16
C GLY A 58 3.22 4.29 -6.39
N THR A 59 2.49 5.36 -6.70
CA THR A 59 3.09 6.67 -6.99
C THR A 59 2.15 7.80 -6.60
N GLY A 60 2.64 8.78 -5.86
CA GLY A 60 1.88 9.93 -5.41
C GLY A 60 1.06 9.64 -4.14
N SER A 61 -0.06 10.32 -3.96
CA SER A 61 -1.01 10.05 -2.86
C SER A 61 -2.43 9.94 -3.39
N CYS A 62 -3.35 9.41 -2.57
CA CYS A 62 -4.76 9.41 -2.98
C CYS A 62 -5.33 10.82 -3.13
N LYS A 63 -4.73 11.84 -2.50
CA LYS A 63 -5.08 13.26 -2.70
C LYS A 63 -4.88 13.73 -4.16
N THR A 64 -3.87 13.19 -4.84
CA THR A 64 -3.62 13.42 -6.27
C THR A 64 -4.33 12.41 -7.17
N GLY A 65 -5.08 11.44 -6.59
CA GLY A 65 -5.90 10.47 -7.29
C GLY A 65 -5.14 9.37 -8.04
N ASN A 66 -3.81 9.34 -7.97
CA ASN A 66 -2.96 8.50 -8.80
C ASN A 66 -2.25 7.37 -8.05
N ASN A 67 -2.53 7.18 -6.76
CA ASN A 67 -1.89 6.13 -5.95
C ASN A 67 -2.77 4.88 -5.74
N GLY A 68 -3.35 4.36 -6.82
CA GLY A 68 -4.22 3.17 -6.76
C GLY A 68 -3.49 1.91 -6.27
N ASP A 69 -2.27 1.67 -6.75
CA ASP A 69 -1.48 0.49 -6.38
C ASP A 69 -1.03 0.52 -4.91
N GLY A 70 -0.63 1.69 -4.40
CA GLY A 70 -0.33 1.84 -2.98
C GLY A 70 -1.57 1.64 -2.11
N CYS A 71 -2.75 2.05 -2.59
CA CYS A 71 -4.00 1.86 -1.85
C CYS A 71 -4.36 0.38 -1.79
N LYS A 72 -4.21 -0.32 -2.91
CA LYS A 72 -4.39 -1.77 -2.98
C LYS A 72 -3.46 -2.50 -2.01
N ALA A 73 -2.17 -2.17 -2.02
CA ALA A 73 -1.18 -2.78 -1.12
C ALA A 73 -1.55 -2.59 0.36
N VAL A 74 -1.96 -1.38 0.76
CA VAL A 74 -2.36 -1.11 2.14
C VAL A 74 -3.65 -1.84 2.51
N CYS A 75 -4.65 -1.89 1.63
CA CYS A 75 -5.87 -2.66 1.90
C CYS A 75 -5.59 -4.17 2.02
N GLU A 76 -4.72 -4.72 1.18
CA GLU A 76 -4.31 -6.12 1.25
C GLU A 76 -3.56 -6.43 2.55
N PHE A 77 -2.67 -5.53 2.99
CA PHE A 77 -2.02 -5.62 4.30
C PHE A 77 -3.05 -5.67 5.45
N LEU A 78 -4.16 -4.95 5.30
CA LEU A 78 -5.28 -4.97 6.25
C LEU A 78 -6.25 -6.14 6.05
N SER A 79 -5.93 -7.10 5.17
CA SER A 79 -6.82 -8.22 4.79
C SER A 79 -8.18 -7.75 4.26
N LYS A 80 -8.19 -6.64 3.53
CA LYS A 80 -9.36 -6.01 2.92
C LYS A 80 -9.22 -5.88 1.41
N SER A 81 -10.34 -5.63 0.73
CA SER A 81 -10.31 -5.28 -0.69
C SER A 81 -10.20 -3.77 -0.85
N SER A 82 -9.51 -3.32 -1.89
CA SER A 82 -9.44 -1.89 -2.22
C SER A 82 -10.55 -1.51 -3.19
N ASN A 83 -11.25 -0.42 -2.88
CA ASN A 83 -12.11 0.29 -3.83
C ASN A 83 -11.38 1.49 -4.48
N GLY A 84 -10.04 1.53 -4.35
CA GLY A 84 -9.19 2.58 -4.87
C GLY A 84 -9.18 3.87 -4.04
N CYS A 85 -8.66 4.94 -4.66
CA CYS A 85 -8.67 6.27 -4.06
C CYS A 85 -10.03 6.94 -4.28
N PHE A 86 -10.69 7.36 -3.19
CA PHE A 86 -11.97 8.07 -3.19
C PHE A 86 -11.86 9.32 -2.33
N GLU A 87 -12.28 10.48 -2.85
CA GLU A 87 -12.23 11.79 -2.14
C GLU A 87 -10.89 12.11 -1.47
N GLY A 88 -9.78 11.73 -2.13
CA GLY A 88 -8.44 11.99 -1.61
C GLY A 88 -7.89 10.93 -0.65
N GLN A 89 -8.66 9.88 -0.36
CA GLN A 89 -8.29 8.83 0.60
C GLN A 89 -8.28 7.44 -0.04
N CYS A 90 -7.54 6.52 0.55
CA CYS A 90 -7.63 5.12 0.18
C CYS A 90 -8.82 4.46 0.87
N ASN A 91 -9.71 3.84 0.08
CA ASN A 91 -10.92 3.19 0.58
C ASN A 91 -10.74 1.66 0.59
N CYS A 92 -10.75 1.08 1.80
CA CYS A 92 -10.65 -0.37 2.00
C CYS A 92 -11.97 -0.94 2.54
N ILE A 93 -12.57 -1.87 1.80
CA ILE A 93 -13.83 -2.57 2.12
C ILE A 93 -13.58 -3.97 2.67
#